data_AF-A0A3D4NDG9-F1
#
_entry.id   AF-A0A3D4NDG9-F1
#
_cell.length_a   1.000
_cell.length_b   1.000
_cell.length_c   1.000
_cell.angle_alpha   90.00
_cell.angle_beta   90.00
_cell.angle_gamma   90.00
#
_symmetry.space_group_name_H-M   'P 1'
#
loop_
_entity.id
_entity.type
_entity.pdbx_description
1 polymer ?
#
loop_
_entity_poly.entity_id
_entity_poly.type
_entity_poly.pdbx_seq_one_letter_code
_entity_poly.pdbx_strand_id
1 'polypeptide(L)'
;MRVQDVENTLAITEQLFKEKGLDSAWTRVIAVVVQPGIDYGDNFFVHYDRNLAHDLSRFIETQPLIYEAHSTDYQSPKALSGLIEDHFAILKVGPALTSAFREAVFSLALIENELIPKKLQSNLVTVINKDMIKNPKYWGKYFKGSNLEVTLARKYSLSDRIRYYWMDSSVQNSLNRLILNLTDIQIPGQVLHQYGLIETDEAIPSKNSISPQAIIINRIDEVLQKYRVACQSE
;
A
#
# COMPACT_ATOMS: atom_id res chain seq x y z
N MET A 1 -2.31 15.39 16.05
CA MET A 1 -1.44 15.50 17.25
C MET A 1 -1.30 16.99 17.60
N ARG A 2 -1.11 17.40 18.86
CA ARG A 2 -0.97 18.83 19.18
C ARG A 2 0.50 19.25 19.10
N VAL A 3 0.75 20.51 18.73
CA VAL A 3 2.11 21.09 18.67
C VAL A 3 2.87 20.92 19.98
N GLN A 4 2.23 21.16 21.12
CA GLN A 4 2.85 21.01 22.44
C GLN A 4 3.40 19.60 22.69
N ASP A 5 2.73 18.57 22.15
CA ASP A 5 3.15 17.18 22.30
C ASP A 5 4.42 16.91 21.47
N VAL A 6 4.55 17.55 20.29
CA VAL A 6 5.76 17.50 19.45
C VAL A 6 6.92 18.22 20.16
N GLU A 7 6.70 19.46 20.62
CA GLU A 7 7.70 20.27 21.33
C GLU A 7 8.27 19.52 22.53
N ASN A 8 7.39 18.95 23.36
CA ASN A 8 7.80 18.18 24.53
C ASN A 8 8.61 16.94 24.13
N THR A 9 8.21 16.26 23.06
CA THR A 9 8.92 15.09 22.55
C THR A 9 10.34 15.46 22.12
N LEU A 10 10.50 16.55 21.38
CA LEU A 10 11.81 17.04 20.94
C LEU A 10 12.69 17.46 22.12
N ALA A 11 12.15 18.27 23.03
CA ALA A 11 12.89 18.78 24.19
C ALA A 11 13.39 17.65 25.10
N ILE A 12 12.52 16.70 25.44
CA ILE A 12 12.87 15.55 26.27
C ILE A 12 13.90 14.67 25.57
N THR A 13 13.73 14.41 24.27
CA THR A 13 14.66 13.56 23.52
C THR A 13 16.04 14.21 23.40
N GLU A 14 16.11 15.52 23.10
CA GLU A 14 17.37 16.26 23.05
C GLU A 14 18.09 16.22 24.40
N GLN A 15 17.37 16.47 25.49
CA GLN A 15 17.93 16.42 26.84
C GLN A 15 18.52 15.03 27.14
N LEU A 16 17.78 13.95 26.85
CA LEU A 16 18.25 12.59 27.08
C LEU A 16 19.47 12.24 26.21
N PHE A 17 19.56 12.75 24.98
CA PHE A 17 20.76 12.59 24.16
C PHE A 17 21.97 13.26 24.81
N LYS A 18 21.82 14.51 25.28
CA LYS A 18 22.89 15.26 25.98
C LYS A 18 23.34 14.55 27.25
N GLU A 19 22.40 14.06 28.07
CA GLU A 19 22.71 13.31 29.31
C GLU A 19 23.49 12.02 29.04
N LYS A 20 23.37 11.45 27.84
CA LYS A 20 24.13 10.27 27.40
C LYS A 20 25.41 10.61 26.65
N GLY A 21 25.76 11.89 26.51
CA GLY A 21 26.91 12.34 25.72
C GLY A 21 26.78 12.07 24.22
N LEU A 22 25.54 12.05 23.71
CA LEU A 22 25.20 11.74 22.31
C LEU A 22 24.96 13.00 21.47
N ASP A 23 25.58 14.13 21.82
CA ASP A 23 25.42 15.42 21.14
C ASP A 23 25.64 15.33 19.63
N SER A 24 26.69 14.61 19.20
CA SER A 24 26.95 14.39 17.77
C SER A 24 25.85 13.57 17.09
N ALA A 25 25.20 12.63 17.79
CA ALA A 25 24.09 11.88 17.24
C ALA A 25 22.82 12.72 17.12
N TRP A 26 22.60 13.65 18.06
CA TRP A 26 21.47 14.58 18.01
C TRP A 26 21.50 15.44 16.74
N THR A 27 22.68 15.90 16.30
CA THR A 27 22.80 16.67 15.05
C THR A 27 22.46 15.88 13.78
N ARG A 28 22.23 14.56 13.88
CA ARG A 28 21.79 13.69 12.77
C ARG A 28 20.31 13.33 12.85
N VAL A 29 19.58 13.81 13.85
CA VAL A 29 18.12 13.71 13.86
C VAL A 29 17.59 14.66 12.78
N ILE A 30 16.86 14.11 11.81
CA ILE A 30 16.35 14.87 10.66
C ILE A 30 14.83 15.01 10.67
N ALA A 31 14.13 14.15 11.41
CA ALA A 31 12.68 14.09 11.37
C ALA A 31 12.06 13.68 12.71
N VAL A 32 10.80 14.07 12.90
CA VAL A 32 9.94 13.59 13.99
C VAL A 32 8.65 12.99 13.42
N VAL A 33 8.23 11.85 13.98
CA VAL A 33 6.99 11.18 13.56
C VAL A 33 5.80 11.86 14.21
N VAL A 34 4.82 12.22 13.40
CA VAL A 34 3.57 12.85 13.87
C VAL A 34 2.36 12.27 13.13
N GLN A 35 1.16 12.54 13.64
CA GLN A 35 -0.10 12.17 13.00
C GLN A 35 -0.77 13.42 12.37
N PRO A 36 -0.71 13.60 11.03
CA PRO A 36 -1.30 14.74 10.31
C PRO A 36 -2.83 14.67 10.14
N GLY A 37 -3.49 13.66 10.70
CA GLY A 37 -4.95 13.46 10.55
C GLY A 37 -5.30 12.56 9.36
N ILE A 38 -4.40 11.66 8.99
CA ILE A 38 -4.65 10.64 7.96
C ILE A 38 -4.71 9.26 8.60
N ASP A 39 -5.56 8.40 8.07
CA ASP A 39 -5.67 7.02 8.53
C ASP A 39 -6.42 6.16 7.50
N TYR A 40 -6.41 4.85 7.69
CA TYR A 40 -7.26 3.91 6.99
C TYR A 40 -7.52 2.68 7.85
N GLY A 41 -8.67 2.04 7.63
CA GLY A 41 -9.03 0.79 8.27
C GLY A 41 -9.52 -0.23 7.26
N ASP A 42 -10.40 -1.13 7.67
CA ASP A 42 -10.80 -2.23 6.78
C ASP A 42 -11.60 -1.76 5.55
N ASN A 43 -12.46 -0.77 5.74
CA ASN A 43 -13.40 -0.28 4.73
C ASN A 43 -13.54 1.25 4.73
N PHE A 44 -12.56 1.97 5.27
CA PHE A 44 -12.54 3.43 5.28
C PHE A 44 -11.13 3.98 5.06
N PHE A 45 -11.07 5.22 4.59
CA PHE A 45 -9.87 6.05 4.57
C PHE A 45 -10.24 7.44 5.11
N VAL A 46 -9.28 8.08 5.77
CA VAL A 46 -9.37 9.47 6.23
C VAL A 46 -8.41 10.27 5.38
N HIS A 47 -8.95 11.20 4.61
CA HIS A 47 -8.16 12.04 3.72
C HIS A 47 -7.45 13.15 4.49
N TYR A 48 -6.27 13.53 3.98
CA TYR A 48 -5.55 14.67 4.50
C TYR A 48 -6.37 15.97 4.37
N ASP A 49 -6.54 16.67 5.50
CA ASP A 49 -7.10 18.01 5.57
C ASP A 49 -6.03 18.97 6.10
N ARG A 50 -5.55 19.85 5.22
CA ARG A 50 -4.52 20.84 5.52
C ARG A 50 -4.90 21.74 6.68
N ASN A 51 -6.19 22.09 6.83
CA ASN A 51 -6.63 22.99 7.89
C ASN A 51 -6.42 22.36 9.27
N LEU A 52 -6.62 21.04 9.39
CA LEU A 52 -6.42 20.31 10.65
C LEU A 52 -4.93 20.18 11.02
N ALA A 53 -4.03 20.25 10.04
CA ALA A 53 -2.59 20.14 10.23
C ALA A 53 -1.87 21.50 10.24
N HIS A 54 -2.59 22.61 10.07
CA HIS A 54 -2.02 23.96 9.93
C HIS A 54 -1.01 24.30 11.03
N ASP A 55 -1.39 24.11 12.30
CA ASP A 55 -0.52 24.50 13.42
C ASP A 55 0.75 23.63 13.49
N LEU A 56 0.66 22.34 13.13
CA LEU A 56 1.82 21.47 13.01
C LEU A 56 2.76 21.93 11.89
N SER A 57 2.19 22.26 10.73
CA SER A 57 2.93 22.78 9.56
C SER A 57 3.65 24.09 9.89
N ARG A 58 3.01 25.00 10.63
CA ARG A 58 3.64 26.25 11.08
C ARG A 58 4.73 26.02 12.13
N PHE A 59 4.54 25.08 13.05
CA PHE A 59 5.51 24.81 14.12
C PHE A 59 6.84 24.29 13.58
N ILE A 60 6.81 23.34 12.64
CA ILE A 60 8.04 22.68 12.16
C ILE A 60 8.97 23.64 11.40
N GLU A 61 8.45 24.74 10.82
CA GLU A 61 9.27 25.82 10.25
C GLU A 61 10.22 26.48 11.27
N THR A 62 9.94 26.33 12.56
CA THR A 62 10.81 26.83 13.65
C THR A 62 11.89 25.84 14.07
N GLN A 63 11.88 24.62 13.50
CA GLN A 63 12.76 23.52 13.86
C GLN A 63 13.70 23.19 12.68
N PRO A 64 14.92 22.70 12.94
CA PRO A 64 15.81 22.20 11.89
C PRO A 64 15.44 20.76 11.46
N LEU A 65 14.16 20.42 11.46
CA LEU A 65 13.63 19.07 11.27
C LEU A 65 12.47 19.09 10.26
N ILE A 66 12.12 17.93 9.74
CA ILE A 66 10.90 17.70 8.96
C ILE A 66 9.98 16.71 9.67
N TYR A 67 8.76 16.52 9.15
CA TYR A 67 7.90 15.44 9.63
C TYR A 67 8.04 14.17 8.82
N GLU A 68 7.96 13.04 9.52
CA GLU A 68 7.69 11.73 8.94
C GLU A 68 6.23 11.35 9.20
N ALA A 69 5.46 11.11 8.14
CA ALA A 69 4.07 10.68 8.20
C ALA A 69 3.96 9.17 7.90
N HIS A 70 3.27 8.46 8.80
CA HIS A 70 2.93 7.04 8.64
C HIS A 70 1.52 6.91 8.08
N SER A 71 1.18 5.71 7.59
CA SER A 71 -0.17 5.41 7.07
C SER A 71 -0.62 6.37 5.97
N THR A 72 0.32 6.82 5.12
CA THR A 72 0.00 7.71 3.98
C THR A 72 -0.66 6.98 2.82
N ASP A 73 -0.86 5.66 2.95
CA ASP A 73 -1.49 4.81 1.95
C ASP A 73 -2.87 5.36 1.53
N TYR A 74 -3.24 5.08 0.27
CA TYR A 74 -4.54 5.40 -0.33
C TYR A 74 -4.90 6.90 -0.45
N GLN A 75 -4.01 7.82 -0.05
CA GLN A 75 -4.21 9.25 -0.27
C GLN A 75 -4.21 9.59 -1.77
N SER A 76 -4.98 10.61 -2.15
CA SER A 76 -4.98 11.12 -3.52
C SER A 76 -3.64 11.81 -3.84
N PRO A 77 -3.26 11.94 -5.13
CA PRO A 77 -2.05 12.69 -5.50
C PRO A 77 -2.04 14.11 -4.92
N LYS A 78 -3.20 14.80 -4.94
CA LYS A 78 -3.35 16.14 -4.34
C LYS A 78 -3.11 16.14 -2.84
N ALA A 79 -3.60 15.13 -2.11
CA ALA A 79 -3.37 15.00 -0.68
C ALA A 79 -1.90 14.70 -0.35
N LEU A 80 -1.24 13.86 -1.15
CA LEU A 80 0.19 13.56 -1.00
C LEU A 80 1.06 14.80 -1.27
N SER A 81 0.82 15.55 -2.35
CA SER A 81 1.49 16.84 -2.58
C SER A 81 1.22 17.80 -1.42
N GLY A 82 -0.03 17.81 -0.94
CA GLY A 82 -0.40 18.67 0.17
C GLY A 82 0.39 18.39 1.45
N LEU A 83 0.64 17.11 1.75
CA LEU A 83 1.48 16.66 2.85
C LEU A 83 2.95 17.13 2.67
N ILE A 84 3.51 17.02 1.47
CA ILE A 84 4.88 17.49 1.19
C ILE A 84 5.00 19.00 1.42
N GLU A 85 4.06 19.78 0.88
CA GLU A 85 4.01 21.24 1.03
C GLU A 85 3.86 21.68 2.51
N ASP A 86 3.23 20.85 3.34
CA ASP A 86 3.06 21.08 4.79
C ASP A 86 4.16 20.39 5.63
N HIS A 87 5.33 20.14 5.03
CA HIS A 87 6.57 19.65 5.65
C HIS A 87 6.53 18.20 6.17
N PHE A 88 5.51 17.42 5.78
CA PHE A 88 5.50 15.95 5.92
C PHE A 88 6.33 15.31 4.82
N ALA A 89 7.63 15.64 4.78
CA ALA A 89 8.52 15.34 3.67
C ALA A 89 8.95 13.85 3.58
N ILE A 90 8.79 13.06 4.65
CA ILE A 90 8.96 11.60 4.59
C ILE A 90 7.58 10.94 4.66
N LEU A 91 7.11 10.43 3.52
CA LEU A 91 5.84 9.73 3.40
C LEU A 91 6.05 8.21 3.39
N LYS A 92 5.55 7.52 4.41
CA LYS A 92 5.63 6.04 4.48
C LYS A 92 4.41 5.40 3.84
N VAL A 93 4.67 4.49 2.91
CA VAL A 93 3.69 3.67 2.21
C VAL A 93 4.05 2.19 2.35
N GLY A 94 3.04 1.32 2.48
CA GLY A 94 3.23 -0.12 2.58
C GLY A 94 2.01 -0.89 2.09
N PRO A 95 0.92 -0.98 2.90
CA PRO A 95 -0.32 -1.66 2.51
C PRO A 95 -0.89 -1.29 1.14
N ALA A 96 -0.79 -0.05 0.68
CA ALA A 96 -1.24 0.32 -0.68
C ALA A 96 -0.47 -0.42 -1.78
N LEU A 97 0.84 -0.67 -1.59
CA LEU A 97 1.67 -1.38 -2.57
C LEU A 97 1.27 -2.85 -2.66
N THR A 98 1.13 -3.52 -1.51
CA THR A 98 0.76 -4.95 -1.48
C THR A 98 -0.73 -5.17 -1.77
N SER A 99 -1.59 -4.18 -1.54
CA SER A 99 -2.98 -4.16 -2.02
C SER A 99 -3.05 -4.08 -3.55
N ALA A 100 -2.25 -3.21 -4.17
CA ALA A 100 -2.19 -3.12 -5.63
C ALA A 100 -1.67 -4.42 -6.26
N PHE A 101 -0.64 -5.03 -5.66
CA PHE A 101 -0.19 -6.38 -6.00
C PHE A 101 -1.33 -7.40 -5.91
N ARG A 102 -2.04 -7.44 -4.77
CA ARG A 102 -3.18 -8.35 -4.55
C ARG A 102 -4.25 -8.17 -5.59
N GLU A 103 -4.61 -6.93 -5.93
CA GLU A 103 -5.64 -6.61 -6.92
C GLU A 103 -5.25 -7.12 -8.31
N ALA A 104 -4.01 -6.85 -8.75
CA ALA A 104 -3.49 -7.38 -10.01
C ALA A 104 -3.55 -8.91 -10.06
N VAL A 105 -3.06 -9.55 -8.99
CA VAL A 105 -3.04 -11.01 -8.85
C VAL A 105 -4.45 -11.61 -8.82
N PHE A 106 -5.41 -10.97 -8.15
CA PHE A 106 -6.79 -11.44 -8.10
C PHE A 106 -7.48 -11.27 -9.46
N SER A 107 -7.25 -10.16 -10.17
CA SER A 107 -7.73 -9.98 -11.54
C SER A 107 -7.16 -11.05 -12.47
N LEU A 108 -5.86 -11.33 -12.40
CA LEU A 108 -5.22 -12.41 -13.16
C LEU A 108 -5.81 -13.78 -12.81
N ALA A 109 -6.10 -14.07 -11.54
CA ALA A 109 -6.75 -15.32 -11.15
C ALA A 109 -8.19 -15.45 -11.69
N LEU A 110 -8.92 -14.33 -11.85
CA LEU A 110 -10.23 -14.34 -12.51
C LEU A 110 -10.08 -14.59 -14.01
N ILE A 111 -9.10 -13.96 -14.66
CA ILE A 111 -8.78 -14.21 -16.08
C ILE A 111 -8.41 -15.68 -16.31
N GLU A 112 -7.60 -16.26 -15.41
CA GLU A 112 -7.24 -17.68 -15.46
C GLU A 112 -8.48 -18.58 -15.42
N ASN A 113 -9.48 -18.23 -14.60
CA ASN A 113 -10.69 -19.03 -14.49
C ASN A 113 -11.50 -19.10 -15.80
N GLU A 114 -11.43 -18.04 -16.61
CA GLU A 114 -12.11 -17.94 -17.91
C GLU A 114 -11.33 -18.63 -19.03
N LEU A 115 -9.99 -18.50 -19.03
CA LEU A 115 -9.15 -18.89 -20.17
C LEU A 115 -8.52 -20.27 -20.02
N ILE A 116 -8.35 -20.77 -18.79
CA ILE A 116 -7.62 -22.00 -18.52
C ILE A 116 -8.59 -23.11 -18.09
N PRO A 117 -8.47 -24.34 -18.62
CA PRO A 117 -9.30 -25.47 -18.19
C PRO A 117 -9.23 -25.68 -16.67
N LYS A 118 -10.38 -25.91 -16.02
CA LYS A 118 -10.52 -26.04 -14.55
C LYS A 118 -9.47 -26.94 -13.87
N LYS A 119 -9.08 -28.03 -14.52
CA LYS A 119 -8.08 -28.99 -14.00
C LYS A 119 -6.64 -28.45 -13.96
N LEU A 120 -6.36 -27.36 -14.68
CA LEU A 120 -5.04 -26.75 -14.80
C LEU A 120 -4.88 -25.46 -13.99
N GLN A 121 -5.98 -24.86 -13.54
CA GLN A 121 -6.02 -23.57 -12.83
C GLN A 121 -5.26 -23.61 -11.49
N SER A 122 -4.65 -22.49 -11.12
CA SER A 122 -3.92 -22.28 -9.87
C SER A 122 -4.81 -22.35 -8.63
N ASN A 123 -6.08 -21.93 -8.77
CA ASN A 123 -7.03 -21.72 -7.68
C ASN A 123 -6.53 -20.74 -6.60
N LEU A 124 -5.67 -19.78 -6.96
CA LEU A 124 -4.94 -18.91 -6.03
C LEU A 124 -5.78 -18.25 -4.95
N VAL A 125 -6.90 -17.61 -5.32
CA VAL A 125 -7.79 -16.92 -4.38
C VAL A 125 -8.36 -17.90 -3.32
N THR A 126 -8.60 -19.14 -3.72
CA THR A 126 -9.08 -20.19 -2.80
C THR A 126 -7.95 -20.71 -1.92
N VAL A 127 -6.75 -20.91 -2.46
CA VAL A 127 -5.58 -21.36 -1.72
C VAL A 127 -5.22 -20.36 -0.62
N ILE A 128 -5.05 -19.07 -0.97
CA ILE A 128 -4.69 -18.05 0.02
C ILE A 128 -5.77 -17.88 1.10
N ASN A 129 -7.06 -17.93 0.74
CA ASN A 129 -8.13 -17.85 1.73
C ASN A 129 -8.14 -19.07 2.68
N LYS A 130 -7.82 -20.28 2.19
CA LYS A 130 -7.68 -21.46 3.05
C LYS A 130 -6.53 -21.30 4.03
N ASP A 131 -5.39 -20.79 3.59
CA ASP A 131 -4.22 -20.58 4.46
C ASP A 131 -4.48 -19.48 5.49
N MET A 132 -5.15 -18.40 5.11
CA MET A 132 -5.61 -17.38 6.03
C MET A 132 -6.56 -17.94 7.09
N ILE A 133 -7.52 -18.80 6.72
CA ILE A 133 -8.43 -19.46 7.68
C ILE A 133 -7.65 -20.38 8.63
N LYS A 134 -6.74 -21.20 8.09
CA LYS A 134 -5.94 -22.16 8.85
C LYS A 134 -5.05 -21.46 9.89
N ASN A 135 -4.52 -20.30 9.54
CA ASN A 135 -3.63 -19.54 10.39
C ASN A 135 -4.15 -18.11 10.59
N PRO A 136 -5.08 -17.85 11.52
CA PRO A 136 -5.68 -16.53 11.69
C PRO A 136 -4.78 -15.51 12.40
N LYS A 137 -3.52 -15.84 12.73
CA LYS A 137 -2.68 -15.02 13.63
C LYS A 137 -2.48 -13.58 13.16
N TYR A 138 -2.46 -13.34 11.84
CA TYR A 138 -2.21 -12.01 11.28
C TYR A 138 -3.47 -11.15 11.14
N TRP A 139 -4.67 -11.74 11.11
CA TRP A 139 -5.92 -11.00 10.87
C TRP A 139 -6.99 -11.17 11.95
N GLY A 140 -6.97 -12.24 12.75
CA GLY A 140 -8.05 -12.61 13.66
C GLY A 140 -8.32 -11.61 14.80
N LYS A 141 -7.35 -10.76 15.13
CA LYS A 141 -7.54 -9.64 16.06
C LYS A 141 -8.19 -8.42 15.40
N TYR A 142 -8.05 -8.27 14.08
CA TYR A 142 -8.46 -7.09 13.32
C TYR A 142 -9.87 -7.28 12.75
N PHE A 143 -10.11 -8.37 12.03
CA PHE A 143 -11.39 -8.58 11.35
C PHE A 143 -12.40 -9.21 12.30
N LYS A 144 -13.51 -8.52 12.53
CA LYS A 144 -14.64 -8.93 13.39
C LYS A 144 -15.96 -8.79 12.62
N GLY A 145 -17.02 -9.36 13.18
CA GLY A 145 -18.37 -9.31 12.59
C GLY A 145 -18.83 -10.67 12.08
N SER A 146 -19.78 -10.64 11.16
CA SER A 146 -20.35 -11.80 10.50
C SER A 146 -19.33 -12.57 9.65
N ASN A 147 -19.66 -13.82 9.32
CA ASN A 147 -18.84 -14.65 8.43
C ASN A 147 -18.60 -13.99 7.07
N LEU A 148 -19.59 -13.26 6.55
CA LEU A 148 -19.46 -12.54 5.28
C LEU A 148 -18.48 -11.37 5.42
N GLU A 149 -18.63 -10.52 6.43
CA GLU A 149 -17.74 -9.37 6.68
C GLU A 149 -16.29 -9.83 6.85
N VAL A 150 -16.04 -10.87 7.65
CA VAL A 150 -14.69 -11.41 7.83
C VAL A 150 -14.14 -12.00 6.52
N THR A 151 -14.99 -12.64 5.71
CA THR A 151 -14.57 -13.19 4.40
C THR A 151 -14.22 -12.10 3.41
N LEU A 152 -15.00 -11.01 3.38
CA LEU A 152 -14.71 -9.84 2.56
C LEU A 152 -13.45 -9.14 3.04
N ALA A 153 -13.29 -8.93 4.35
CA ALA A 153 -12.11 -8.28 4.93
C ALA A 153 -10.81 -9.05 4.61
N ARG A 154 -10.82 -10.39 4.70
CA ARG A 154 -9.64 -11.20 4.30
C ARG A 154 -9.21 -10.98 2.85
N LYS A 155 -10.13 -10.65 1.96
CA LYS A 155 -9.87 -10.49 0.53
C LYS A 155 -9.64 -9.04 0.10
N TYR A 156 -10.34 -8.10 0.73
CA TYR A 156 -10.53 -6.75 0.18
C TYR A 156 -10.19 -5.62 1.14
N SER A 157 -9.94 -5.91 2.43
CA SER A 157 -9.62 -4.87 3.43
C SER A 157 -8.41 -4.03 3.02
N LEU A 158 -8.48 -2.72 3.26
CA LEU A 158 -7.36 -1.78 3.06
C LEU A 158 -6.26 -1.97 4.12
N SER A 159 -6.56 -2.61 5.26
CA SER A 159 -5.55 -3.02 6.24
C SER A 159 -4.57 -4.07 5.66
N ASP A 160 -4.92 -4.68 4.52
CA ASP A 160 -4.11 -5.58 3.69
C ASP A 160 -3.41 -6.71 4.47
N ARG A 161 -4.09 -7.32 5.44
CA ARG A 161 -3.51 -8.38 6.29
C ARG A 161 -3.18 -9.66 5.51
N ILE A 162 -3.66 -9.79 4.28
CA ILE A 162 -3.29 -10.87 3.36
C ILE A 162 -1.80 -10.82 2.98
N ARG A 163 -1.13 -9.67 3.08
CA ARG A 163 0.30 -9.53 2.76
C ARG A 163 1.23 -10.50 3.49
N TYR A 164 0.83 -10.91 4.70
CA TYR A 164 1.61 -11.83 5.52
C TYR A 164 1.56 -13.30 5.06
N TYR A 165 0.71 -13.62 4.08
CA TYR A 165 0.51 -14.99 3.58
C TYR A 165 1.14 -15.20 2.20
N TRP A 166 1.58 -14.14 1.52
CA TRP A 166 2.16 -14.27 0.18
C TRP A 166 3.39 -15.17 0.15
N MET A 167 4.15 -15.24 1.24
CA MET A 167 5.36 -16.06 1.36
C MET A 167 5.09 -17.51 1.83
N ASP A 168 3.84 -17.88 2.11
CA ASP A 168 3.50 -19.25 2.46
C ASP A 168 3.70 -20.16 1.23
N SER A 169 4.27 -21.35 1.42
CA SER A 169 4.69 -22.22 0.32
C SER A 169 3.54 -22.65 -0.60
N SER A 170 2.36 -22.91 -0.04
CA SER A 170 1.12 -23.19 -0.79
C SER A 170 0.70 -22.00 -1.67
N VAL A 171 0.77 -20.78 -1.13
CA VAL A 171 0.45 -19.56 -1.86
C VAL A 171 1.47 -19.29 -2.97
N GLN A 172 2.76 -19.41 -2.67
CA GLN A 172 3.84 -19.26 -3.67
C GLN A 172 3.69 -20.26 -4.82
N ASN A 173 3.43 -21.53 -4.51
CA ASN A 173 3.22 -22.57 -5.54
C ASN A 173 2.01 -22.25 -6.43
N SER A 174 0.90 -21.80 -5.84
CA SER A 174 -0.29 -21.41 -6.59
C SER A 174 -0.06 -20.15 -7.42
N LEU A 175 0.63 -19.14 -6.88
CA LEU A 175 0.99 -17.92 -7.61
C LEU A 175 1.90 -18.24 -8.79
N ASN A 176 2.93 -19.06 -8.60
CA ASN A 176 3.80 -19.49 -9.70
C ASN A 176 3.01 -20.24 -10.79
N ARG A 177 2.07 -21.10 -10.39
CA ARG A 177 1.19 -21.80 -11.33
C ARG A 177 0.32 -20.82 -12.13
N LEU A 178 -0.27 -19.82 -11.48
CA LEU A 178 -1.07 -18.76 -12.12
C LEU A 178 -0.25 -18.04 -13.18
N ILE A 179 0.94 -17.59 -12.81
CA ILE A 179 1.84 -16.85 -13.69
C ILE A 179 2.24 -17.70 -14.89
N LEU A 180 2.62 -18.97 -14.69
CA LEU A 180 2.98 -19.89 -15.78
C LEU A 180 1.80 -20.11 -16.73
N ASN A 181 0.62 -20.45 -16.20
CA ASN A 181 -0.57 -20.72 -17.01
C ASN A 181 -0.94 -19.53 -17.92
N LEU A 182 -0.77 -18.30 -17.42
CA LEU A 182 -1.08 -17.08 -18.17
C LEU A 182 0.06 -16.60 -19.07
N THR A 183 1.30 -17.02 -18.80
CA THR A 183 2.46 -16.74 -19.67
C THR A 183 2.40 -17.58 -20.95
N ASP A 184 1.89 -18.80 -20.86
CA ASP A 184 1.81 -19.75 -21.98
C ASP A 184 0.67 -19.44 -22.98
N ILE A 185 -0.13 -18.40 -22.73
CA ILE A 185 -1.25 -17.99 -23.58
C ILE A 185 -1.18 -16.51 -23.93
N GLN A 186 -1.79 -16.14 -25.05
CA GLN A 186 -2.06 -14.75 -25.35
C GLN A 186 -3.37 -14.34 -24.69
N ILE A 187 -3.30 -13.49 -23.65
CA ILE A 187 -4.51 -12.92 -23.03
C ILE A 187 -5.16 -11.93 -24.02
N PRO A 188 -6.44 -12.09 -24.38
CA PRO A 188 -7.11 -11.15 -25.27
C PRO A 188 -7.19 -9.74 -24.67
N GLY A 189 -6.92 -8.70 -25.46
CA GLY A 189 -6.89 -7.31 -24.96
C GLY A 189 -8.22 -6.85 -24.33
N GLN A 190 -9.36 -7.27 -24.90
CA GLN A 190 -10.67 -6.95 -24.33
C GLN A 190 -10.87 -7.54 -22.92
N VAL A 191 -10.23 -8.68 -22.64
CA VAL A 191 -10.25 -9.29 -21.31
C VAL A 191 -9.41 -8.45 -20.34
N LEU A 192 -8.19 -8.06 -20.74
CA LEU A 192 -7.35 -7.17 -19.92
C LEU A 192 -8.06 -5.84 -19.60
N HIS A 193 -8.69 -5.23 -20.59
CA HIS A 193 -9.48 -4.01 -20.44
C HIS A 193 -10.68 -4.21 -19.49
N GLN A 194 -11.42 -5.32 -19.61
CA GLN A 194 -12.54 -5.64 -18.73
C GLN A 194 -12.16 -5.69 -17.23
N TYR A 195 -10.91 -6.08 -16.93
CA TYR A 195 -10.38 -6.11 -15.57
C TYR A 195 -9.58 -4.85 -15.17
N GLY A 196 -9.58 -3.81 -16.02
CA GLY A 196 -8.88 -2.55 -15.77
C GLY A 196 -7.36 -2.71 -15.67
N LEU A 197 -6.80 -3.65 -16.44
CA LEU A 197 -5.36 -3.94 -16.48
C LEU A 197 -4.65 -3.20 -17.64
N ILE A 198 -5.42 -2.69 -18.60
CA ILE A 198 -4.99 -1.81 -19.69
C ILE A 198 -6.08 -0.76 -19.95
N GLU A 199 -5.70 0.39 -20.51
CA GLU A 199 -6.61 1.49 -20.90
C GLU A 199 -7.05 1.37 -22.37
N THR A 200 -8.17 2.00 -22.75
CA THR A 200 -8.71 1.96 -24.12
C THR A 200 -7.87 2.71 -25.16
N ASP A 201 -7.08 3.70 -24.70
CA ASP A 201 -6.27 4.56 -25.56
C ASP A 201 -4.94 3.89 -25.95
N GLU A 202 -4.59 2.78 -25.29
CA GLU A 202 -3.56 1.88 -25.76
C GLU A 202 -4.14 1.08 -26.94
N ALA A 203 -3.66 1.36 -28.17
CA ALA A 203 -4.03 0.57 -29.33
C ALA A 203 -3.92 -0.92 -28.98
N ILE A 204 -5.03 -1.67 -29.03
CA ILE A 204 -5.11 -3.09 -28.62
C ILE A 204 -3.85 -3.79 -29.13
N PRO A 205 -2.88 -4.14 -28.25
CA PRO A 205 -1.53 -4.41 -28.71
C PRO A 205 -1.52 -5.55 -29.72
N SER A 206 -1.30 -5.22 -30.99
CA SER A 206 -1.11 -6.22 -32.03
C SER A 206 0.29 -6.80 -31.84
N LYS A 207 0.36 -8.03 -31.31
CA LYS A 207 1.59 -8.81 -31.11
C LYS A 207 2.63 -8.15 -30.19
N ASN A 208 2.33 -8.06 -28.90
CA ASN A 208 3.22 -8.53 -27.82
C ASN A 208 2.48 -8.38 -26.48
N SER A 209 2.04 -9.53 -25.99
CA SER A 209 1.31 -9.76 -24.75
C SER A 209 2.05 -9.17 -23.56
N ILE A 210 1.44 -8.21 -22.86
CA ILE A 210 1.91 -7.77 -21.56
C ILE A 210 1.95 -9.00 -20.65
N SER A 211 3.13 -9.33 -20.11
CA SER A 211 3.28 -10.51 -19.25
C SER A 211 2.48 -10.33 -17.96
N PRO A 212 1.99 -11.43 -17.34
CA PRO A 212 1.32 -11.35 -16.04
C PRO A 212 2.15 -10.59 -14.98
N GLN A 213 3.47 -10.74 -15.02
CA GLN A 213 4.40 -10.04 -14.13
C GLN A 213 4.44 -8.54 -14.42
N ALA A 214 4.47 -8.13 -15.70
CA ALA A 214 4.44 -6.72 -16.08
C ALA A 214 3.12 -6.05 -15.64
N ILE A 215 1.99 -6.75 -15.76
CA ILE A 215 0.70 -6.27 -15.22
C ILE A 215 0.80 -6.00 -13.72
N ILE A 216 1.36 -6.94 -12.95
CA ILE A 216 1.51 -6.77 -11.49
C ILE A 216 2.41 -5.58 -11.15
N ILE A 217 3.57 -5.47 -11.83
CA ILE A 217 4.52 -4.37 -11.62
C ILE A 217 3.86 -3.04 -11.95
N ASN A 218 3.18 -2.92 -13.09
CA ASN A 218 2.49 -1.69 -13.50
C ASN A 218 1.49 -1.22 -12.43
N ARG A 219 0.72 -2.14 -11.82
CA ARG A 219 -0.23 -1.77 -10.75
C ARG A 219 0.44 -1.27 -9.48
N ILE A 220 1.62 -1.79 -9.14
CA ILE A 220 2.42 -1.28 -8.02
C ILE A 220 3.00 0.09 -8.40
N ASP A 221 3.50 0.24 -9.63
CA ASP A 221 4.07 1.48 -10.15
C ASP A 221 3.04 2.60 -10.21
N GLU A 222 1.76 2.32 -10.51
CA GLU A 222 0.67 3.29 -10.41
C GLU A 222 0.54 3.91 -9.01
N VAL A 223 0.80 3.13 -7.95
CA VAL A 223 0.82 3.65 -6.57
C VAL A 223 2.08 4.48 -6.35
N LEU A 224 3.26 3.95 -6.70
CA LEU A 224 4.53 4.64 -6.53
C LEU A 224 4.58 5.97 -7.30
N GLN A 225 3.96 6.03 -8.47
CA GLN A 225 3.88 7.21 -9.31
C GLN A 225 3.18 8.37 -8.60
N LYS A 226 2.17 8.11 -7.76
CA LYS A 226 1.48 9.14 -6.98
C LYS A 226 2.42 9.79 -5.97
N TYR A 227 3.21 8.99 -5.27
CA TYR A 227 4.25 9.47 -4.34
C TYR A 227 5.37 10.18 -5.08
N ARG A 228 5.81 9.63 -6.21
CA ARG A 228 6.86 10.26 -7.03
C ARG A 228 6.44 11.65 -7.47
N VAL A 229 5.23 11.82 -7.99
CA VAL A 229 4.70 13.14 -8.41
C VAL A 229 4.64 14.09 -7.22
N ALA A 230 4.14 13.63 -6.06
CA ALA A 230 4.07 14.46 -4.86
C ALA A 230 5.44 14.91 -4.34
N CYS A 231 6.46 14.04 -4.40
CA CYS A 231 7.80 14.35 -3.91
C CYS A 231 8.69 15.06 -4.96
N GLN A 232 8.21 15.23 -6.20
CA GLN A 232 8.92 15.89 -7.30
C GLN A 232 8.32 17.25 -7.69
N SER A 233 7.18 17.63 -7.11
CA SER A 233 6.63 18.97 -7.32
C SER A 233 7.58 20.02 -6.72
N GLU A 234 8.06 20.92 -7.59
CA GLU A 234 8.86 22.11 -7.24
C GLU A 234 8.13 23.06 -6.28
#